data_AF-A0A8J3QBA6-F1
#
_entry.id   AF-A0A8J3QBA6-F1
#
_cell.length_a   1.000
_cell.length_b   1.000
_cell.length_c   1.000
_cell.angle_alpha   90.00
_cell.angle_beta   90.00
_cell.angle_gamma   90.00
#
_symmetry.space_group_name_H-M   'P 1'
#
loop_
_entity.id
_entity.type
_entity.pdbx_description
1 polymer ?
#
loop_
_entity_poly.entity_id
_entity_poly.type
_entity_poly.pdbx_seq_one_letter_code
_entity_poly.pdbx_strand_id
1 'polypeptide(L)'
;MWRDPVSAAALPKKVVTNTFGFGDNCYYVTIAKLLNTTVSKLVDKTGEMQLDGGAQDSEIKALLDATGEPYQVATVTSLAQAEEIALQNNLGFSKKFAIRFTRPDSTRHMIVLKWDSMQQVCEYRDYQRNNDGADGREDISRGQVDLVVWFPNVN
;
A
#
# COMPACT_ATOMS: atom_id res chain seq x y z
N MET A 1 29.33 -13.46 -41.89
CA MET A 1 28.16 -12.71 -41.41
C MET A 1 28.14 -12.81 -39.89
N TRP A 2 28.60 -11.77 -39.21
CA TRP A 2 28.43 -11.64 -37.76
C TRP A 2 26.96 -11.33 -37.47
N ARG A 3 26.33 -12.10 -36.58
CA ARG A 3 24.98 -11.80 -36.10
C ARG A 3 25.10 -10.68 -35.07
N ASP A 4 24.35 -9.60 -35.26
CA ASP A 4 24.20 -8.57 -34.25
C ASP A 4 23.67 -9.20 -32.94
N PRO A 5 24.22 -8.82 -31.76
CA PRO A 5 23.67 -9.28 -30.50
C PRO A 5 22.26 -8.72 -30.36
N VAL A 6 21.31 -9.62 -30.12
CA VAL A 6 19.91 -9.32 -29.81
C VAL A 6 19.91 -8.28 -28.69
N SER A 7 19.46 -7.06 -29.00
CA SER A 7 19.23 -6.02 -28.00
C SER A 7 18.37 -6.62 -26.90
N ALA A 8 18.87 -6.61 -25.66
CA ALA A 8 18.09 -6.99 -24.50
C ALA A 8 16.86 -6.08 -24.50
N ALA A 9 15.69 -6.63 -24.84
CA ALA A 9 14.42 -5.93 -24.77
C ALA A 9 14.38 -5.26 -23.40
N ALA A 10 14.41 -3.92 -23.39
CA ALA A 10 14.45 -3.15 -22.16
C ALA A 10 13.24 -3.57 -21.32
N LEU A 11 13.51 -4.30 -20.23
CA LEU A 11 12.47 -4.67 -19.27
C LEU A 11 11.70 -3.38 -18.93
N PRO A 12 10.36 -3.40 -18.94
CA PRO A 12 9.58 -2.20 -18.66
C PRO A 12 10.07 -1.61 -17.34
N LYS A 13 10.48 -0.33 -17.36
CA LYS A 13 10.97 0.36 -16.16
C LYS A 13 9.92 0.23 -15.07
N LYS A 14 10.32 -0.33 -13.92
CA LYS A 14 9.47 -0.45 -12.74
C LYS A 14 8.87 0.92 -12.42
N VAL A 15 7.54 0.98 -12.30
CA VAL A 15 6.82 2.22 -11.95
C VAL A 15 7.33 2.71 -10.60
N VAL A 16 7.83 3.94 -10.54
CA VAL A 16 8.25 4.59 -9.30
C VAL A 16 6.99 5.10 -8.60
N THR A 17 6.63 4.45 -7.49
CA THR A 17 5.37 4.72 -6.78
C THR A 17 5.46 6.06 -6.04
N ASN A 18 6.48 6.22 -5.19
CA ASN A 18 6.75 7.47 -4.47
C ASN A 18 7.49 8.46 -5.39
N THR A 19 6.77 9.20 -6.21
CA THR A 19 7.33 10.17 -7.18
C THR A 19 7.88 11.44 -6.52
N PHE A 20 7.44 11.76 -5.31
CA PHE A 20 7.79 13.01 -4.63
C PHE A 20 8.83 12.83 -3.52
N GLY A 21 9.11 11.59 -3.09
CA GLY A 21 10.15 11.30 -2.09
C GLY A 21 9.86 11.85 -0.69
N PHE A 22 8.62 12.27 -0.40
CA PHE A 22 8.27 12.87 0.88
C PHE A 22 8.08 11.83 2.00
N GLY A 23 8.42 12.25 3.22
CA GLY A 23 8.29 11.47 4.45
C GLY A 23 6.86 11.38 4.99
N ASP A 24 5.91 12.09 4.36
CA ASP A 24 4.53 12.22 4.83
C ASP A 24 3.54 11.95 3.68
N ASN A 25 3.66 10.83 2.96
CA ASN A 25 2.73 10.44 1.88
C ASN A 25 2.38 8.94 1.90
N CYS A 26 2.48 8.31 3.07
CA CYS A 26 2.42 6.86 3.23
C CYS A 26 1.15 6.22 2.66
N TYR A 27 -0.02 6.85 2.81
CA TYR A 27 -1.26 6.29 2.27
C TYR A 27 -1.35 6.47 0.76
N TYR A 28 -0.91 7.60 0.21
CA TYR A 28 -0.82 7.80 -1.24
C TYR A 28 0.10 6.77 -1.88
N VAL A 29 1.27 6.52 -1.30
CA VAL A 29 2.23 5.54 -1.81
C VAL A 29 1.67 4.12 -1.70
N THR A 30 1.07 3.78 -0.56
CA THR A 30 0.48 2.46 -0.34
C THR A 30 -0.67 2.21 -1.31
N ILE A 31 -1.63 3.13 -1.44
CA ILE A 31 -2.75 2.98 -2.37
C ILE A 31 -2.25 2.98 -3.83
N ALA A 32 -1.31 3.85 -4.18
CA ALA A 32 -0.71 3.85 -5.52
C ALA A 32 -0.08 2.50 -5.83
N LYS A 33 0.58 1.88 -4.85
CA LYS A 33 1.19 0.56 -5.01
C LYS A 33 0.14 -0.52 -5.24
N LEU A 34 -0.93 -0.56 -4.45
CA LEU A 34 -2.02 -1.53 -4.63
C LEU A 34 -2.66 -1.38 -6.02
N LEU A 35 -2.85 -0.15 -6.49
CA LEU A 35 -3.48 0.13 -7.77
C LEU A 35 -2.50 0.13 -8.96
N ASN A 36 -1.23 -0.23 -8.75
CA ASN A 36 -0.18 -0.21 -9.77
C ASN A 36 -0.11 1.12 -10.54
N THR A 37 -0.20 2.23 -9.82
CA THR A 37 -0.17 3.61 -10.33
C THR A 37 0.93 4.41 -9.64
N THR A 38 0.99 5.73 -9.86
CA THR A 38 1.95 6.64 -9.21
C THR A 38 1.22 7.58 -8.26
N VAL A 39 1.94 8.09 -7.25
CA VAL A 39 1.39 9.13 -6.36
C VAL A 39 0.97 10.36 -7.17
N SER A 40 1.77 10.79 -8.15
CA SER A 40 1.39 11.92 -9.03
C SER A 40 0.03 11.72 -9.70
N LYS A 41 -0.27 10.53 -10.24
CA LYS A 41 -1.58 10.25 -10.85
C LYS A 41 -2.73 10.26 -9.84
N LEU A 42 -2.47 9.90 -8.59
CA LEU A 42 -3.48 10.00 -7.54
C LEU A 42 -3.71 11.46 -7.13
N VAL A 43 -2.63 12.23 -6.96
CA VAL A 43 -2.68 13.67 -6.66
C VAL A 43 -3.40 14.44 -7.76
N ASP A 44 -3.16 14.13 -9.03
CA ASP A 44 -3.86 14.75 -10.16
C ASP A 44 -5.37 14.50 -10.13
N LYS A 45 -5.81 13.36 -9.56
CA LYS A 45 -7.23 13.02 -9.40
C LYS A 45 -7.87 13.69 -8.18
N THR A 46 -7.16 13.74 -7.07
CA THR A 46 -7.68 14.26 -5.79
C THR A 46 -7.55 15.79 -5.69
N GLY A 47 -6.60 16.38 -6.40
CA GLY A 47 -6.20 17.78 -6.22
C GLY A 47 -5.46 18.04 -4.91
N GLU A 48 -5.13 16.99 -4.15
CA GLU A 48 -4.60 17.06 -2.79
C GLU A 48 -3.37 16.17 -2.63
N MET A 49 -2.46 16.56 -1.74
CA MET A 49 -1.38 15.73 -1.24
C MET A 49 -1.51 15.63 0.27
N GLN A 50 -1.04 14.53 0.86
CA GLN A 50 -1.04 14.35 2.31
C GLN A 50 -0.39 15.56 3.02
N LEU A 51 -1.05 16.04 4.07
CA LEU A 51 -0.53 17.04 4.99
C LEU A 51 0.30 16.37 6.11
N ASP A 52 1.25 17.13 6.68
CA ASP A 52 2.10 16.68 7.79
C ASP A 52 1.27 16.14 8.98
N GLY A 53 1.74 15.06 9.60
CA GLY A 53 1.10 14.45 10.79
C GLY A 53 0.33 13.16 10.54
N GLY A 54 0.21 12.73 9.28
CA GLY A 54 -0.45 11.48 8.91
C GLY A 54 -1.89 11.68 8.43
N ALA A 55 -2.39 10.73 7.64
CA ALA A 55 -3.73 10.79 7.08
C ALA A 55 -4.83 10.70 8.14
N GLN A 56 -5.80 11.61 8.04
CA GLN A 56 -7.10 11.45 8.68
C GLN A 56 -7.99 10.47 7.90
N ASP A 57 -8.96 9.89 8.58
CA ASP A 57 -9.90 8.90 8.03
C ASP A 57 -10.67 9.47 6.83
N SER A 58 -11.03 10.76 6.89
CA SER A 58 -11.67 11.49 5.79
C SER A 58 -10.77 11.63 4.56
N GLU A 59 -9.47 11.87 4.74
CA GLU A 59 -8.50 12.00 3.63
C GLU A 59 -8.24 10.65 2.96
N ILE A 60 -8.16 9.58 3.76
CA ILE A 60 -8.07 8.21 3.22
C ILE A 60 -9.33 7.90 2.42
N LYS A 61 -10.52 8.20 2.97
CA LYS A 61 -11.78 7.96 2.26
C LYS A 61 -11.86 8.77 0.96
N ALA A 62 -11.52 10.06 0.99
CA ALA A 62 -11.52 10.92 -0.19
C ALA A 62 -10.56 10.39 -1.26
N LEU A 63 -9.36 9.96 -0.87
CA LEU A 63 -8.42 9.30 -1.78
C LEU A 63 -9.04 8.03 -2.39
N LEU A 64 -9.58 7.14 -1.56
CA LEU A 64 -10.18 5.88 -2.01
C LEU A 64 -11.33 6.12 -2.98
N ASP A 65 -12.24 7.05 -2.67
CA ASP A 65 -13.33 7.46 -3.56
C ASP A 65 -12.79 7.99 -4.90
N ALA A 66 -11.75 8.83 -4.87
CA ALA A 66 -11.12 9.41 -6.06
C ALA A 66 -10.41 8.37 -6.94
N THR A 67 -10.06 7.20 -6.41
CA THR A 67 -9.48 6.13 -7.24
C THR A 67 -10.45 5.64 -8.31
N GLY A 68 -11.76 5.66 -8.00
CA GLY A 68 -12.83 5.08 -8.81
C GLY A 68 -12.94 3.55 -8.72
N GLU A 69 -12.07 2.92 -7.93
CA GLU A 69 -12.04 1.47 -7.74
C GLU A 69 -12.96 1.05 -6.58
N PRO A 70 -13.71 -0.06 -6.69
CA PRO A 70 -14.42 -0.62 -5.55
C PRO A 70 -13.43 -0.96 -4.44
N TYR A 71 -13.72 -0.53 -3.21
CA TYR A 71 -12.92 -0.82 -2.04
C TYR A 71 -13.82 -1.23 -0.86
N GLN A 72 -13.22 -1.93 0.10
CA GLN A 72 -13.83 -2.27 1.38
C GLN A 72 -12.92 -1.80 2.51
N VAL A 73 -13.53 -1.43 3.64
CA VAL A 73 -12.84 -0.90 4.82
C VAL A 73 -13.39 -1.61 6.05
N ALA A 74 -12.50 -1.97 6.97
CA ALA A 74 -12.85 -2.47 8.29
C ALA A 74 -12.04 -1.74 9.36
N THR A 75 -12.72 -1.23 10.37
CA THR A 75 -12.07 -0.84 11.62
C THR A 75 -11.69 -2.09 12.39
N VAL A 76 -10.46 -2.12 12.89
CA VAL A 76 -9.92 -3.24 13.68
C VAL A 76 -9.34 -2.72 14.98
N THR A 77 -9.09 -3.60 15.95
CA THR A 77 -8.48 -3.22 17.23
C THR A 77 -7.14 -3.92 17.48
N SER A 78 -6.70 -4.78 16.57
CA SER A 78 -5.45 -5.54 16.71
C SER A 78 -4.87 -5.96 15.37
N LEU A 79 -3.56 -6.22 15.37
CA LEU A 79 -2.86 -6.80 14.23
C LEU A 79 -3.43 -8.16 13.84
N ALA A 80 -3.69 -9.03 14.83
CA ALA A 80 -4.27 -10.35 14.59
C ALA A 80 -5.63 -10.29 13.87
N GLN A 81 -6.48 -9.32 14.22
CA GLN A 81 -7.76 -9.14 13.53
C GLN A 81 -7.56 -8.70 12.07
N ALA A 82 -6.57 -7.85 11.80
CA ALA A 82 -6.24 -7.43 10.45
C ALA A 82 -5.68 -8.58 9.60
N GLU A 83 -4.81 -9.42 10.18
CA GLU A 83 -4.28 -10.63 9.53
C GLU A 83 -5.41 -11.63 9.23
N GLU A 84 -6.36 -11.82 10.16
CA GLU A 84 -7.53 -12.69 9.94
C GLU A 84 -8.41 -12.19 8.79
N ILE A 85 -8.65 -10.86 8.71
CA ILE A 85 -9.37 -10.28 7.58
C ILE A 85 -8.64 -10.56 6.27
N ALA A 86 -7.32 -10.37 6.23
CA ALA A 86 -6.53 -10.66 5.04
C ALA A 86 -6.61 -12.14 4.67
N LEU A 87 -6.43 -13.05 5.63
CA LEU A 87 -6.55 -14.50 5.43
C LEU A 87 -7.91 -14.89 4.84
N GLN A 88 -9.01 -14.46 5.47
CA GLN A 88 -10.37 -14.79 5.04
C GLN A 88 -10.71 -14.21 3.66
N ASN A 89 -10.15 -13.05 3.33
CA ASN A 89 -10.48 -12.35 2.11
C ASN A 89 -9.52 -12.63 0.95
N ASN A 90 -8.36 -13.24 1.18
CA ASN A 90 -7.37 -13.53 0.13
C ASN A 90 -7.73 -14.73 -0.77
N LEU A 91 -8.97 -15.25 -0.67
CA LEU A 91 -9.51 -16.26 -1.58
C LEU A 91 -9.38 -15.76 -3.04
N GLY A 92 -8.49 -16.39 -3.81
CA GLY A 92 -8.25 -16.06 -5.23
C GLY A 92 -6.96 -15.30 -5.54
N PHE A 93 -6.09 -15.03 -4.54
CA PHE A 93 -4.77 -14.39 -4.71
C PHE A 93 -4.75 -12.98 -5.34
N SER A 94 -5.92 -12.36 -5.55
CA SER A 94 -6.05 -11.10 -6.28
C SER A 94 -6.31 -9.89 -5.38
N LYS A 95 -6.68 -10.08 -4.11
CA LYS A 95 -7.02 -8.94 -3.25
C LYS A 95 -5.78 -8.25 -2.71
N LYS A 96 -5.81 -6.92 -2.76
CA LYS A 96 -4.70 -6.04 -2.40
C LYS A 96 -5.09 -5.28 -1.13
N PHE A 97 -4.38 -5.51 -0.03
CA PHE A 97 -4.71 -4.97 1.29
C PHE A 97 -3.73 -3.87 1.72
N ALA A 98 -4.25 -2.85 2.38
CA ALA A 98 -3.51 -1.87 3.15
C ALA A 98 -3.91 -1.97 4.62
N ILE A 99 -2.95 -1.71 5.49
CA ILE A 99 -3.14 -1.69 6.94
C ILE A 99 -2.65 -0.35 7.49
N ARG A 100 -3.47 0.30 8.32
CA ARG A 100 -3.12 1.52 9.04
C ARG A 100 -2.83 1.20 10.50
N PHE A 101 -1.83 1.87 11.04
CA PHE A 101 -1.50 1.81 12.44
C PHE A 101 -1.00 3.16 12.94
N THR A 102 -1.11 3.36 14.25
CA THR A 102 -0.55 4.51 14.97
C THR A 102 0.71 4.05 15.70
N ARG A 103 1.83 4.74 15.46
CA ARG A 103 3.13 4.49 16.11
C ARG A 103 3.13 4.98 17.57
N PRO A 104 4.10 4.55 18.39
CA PRO A 104 4.23 5.03 19.78
C PRO A 104 4.40 6.55 19.93
N ASP A 105 4.91 7.24 18.91
CA ASP A 105 5.04 8.70 18.86
C ASP A 105 3.75 9.41 18.42
N SER A 106 2.64 8.67 18.32
CA SER A 106 1.32 9.14 17.84
C SER A 106 1.25 9.49 16.36
N THR A 107 2.31 9.25 15.57
CA THR A 107 2.23 9.39 14.12
C THR A 107 1.47 8.22 13.50
N ARG A 108 0.68 8.48 12.46
CA ARG A 108 -0.03 7.44 11.71
C ARG A 108 0.77 6.99 10.51
N HIS A 109 0.71 5.70 10.20
CA HIS A 109 1.34 5.12 9.02
C HIS A 109 0.40 4.13 8.33
N MET A 110 0.57 3.97 7.02
CA MET A 110 -0.17 2.97 6.25
C MET A 110 0.78 2.24 5.31
N ILE A 111 0.73 0.91 5.35
CA ILE A 111 1.61 0.02 4.57
C ILE A 111 0.79 -1.06 3.86
N VAL A 112 1.41 -1.73 2.90
CA VAL A 112 0.80 -2.87 2.21
C VAL A 112 0.84 -4.10 3.12
N LEU A 113 -0.33 -4.72 3.30
CA LEU A 113 -0.48 -6.02 3.93
C LEU A 113 -0.59 -7.07 2.83
N LYS A 114 0.31 -8.04 2.80
CA LYS A 114 0.32 -9.10 1.80
C LYS A 114 0.29 -10.46 2.48
N TRP A 115 -0.62 -11.33 2.06
CA TRP A 115 -0.61 -12.71 2.50
C TRP A 115 0.33 -13.56 1.63
N ASP A 116 1.35 -14.17 2.23
CA ASP A 116 2.15 -15.22 1.58
C ASP A 116 1.46 -16.56 1.78
N SER A 117 0.91 -17.10 0.71
CA SER A 117 0.19 -18.37 0.74
C SER A 117 1.09 -19.60 0.78
N MET A 118 2.36 -19.50 0.42
CA MET A 118 3.29 -20.63 0.55
C MET A 118 3.73 -20.76 2.00
N GLN A 119 4.08 -19.64 2.63
CA GLN A 119 4.55 -19.61 4.01
C GLN A 119 3.41 -19.52 5.03
N GLN A 120 2.18 -19.23 4.58
CA GLN A 120 0.99 -19.02 5.42
C GLN A 120 1.21 -17.92 6.47
N VAL A 121 1.80 -16.79 6.05
CA VAL A 121 2.11 -15.64 6.91
C VAL A 121 1.78 -14.32 6.24
N CYS A 122 1.53 -13.28 7.05
CA CYS A 122 1.47 -11.91 6.58
C CYS A 122 2.87 -11.30 6.41
N GLU A 123 3.06 -10.65 5.26
CA GLU A 123 4.16 -9.74 4.96
C GLU A 123 3.68 -8.30 5.05
N TYR A 124 4.56 -7.44 5.56
CA TYR A 124 4.32 -6.02 5.78
C TYR A 124 5.29 -5.23 4.92
N ARG A 125 4.79 -4.53 3.89
CA ARG A 125 5.64 -3.85 2.91
C ARG A 125 5.43 -2.35 2.97
N ASP A 126 6.43 -1.63 3.45
CA ASP A 126 6.47 -0.18 3.49
C ASP A 126 7.15 0.36 2.21
N TYR A 127 6.33 0.91 1.32
CA TYR A 127 6.79 1.48 0.05
C TYR A 127 7.19 2.95 0.14
N GLN A 128 7.00 3.58 1.30
CA GLN A 128 7.33 4.99 1.47
C GLN A 128 8.84 5.22 1.41
N ARG A 129 9.61 4.34 2.09
CA ARG A 129 11.07 4.44 2.20
C ARG A 129 11.78 4.05 0.91
N ASN A 130 11.27 3.04 0.20
CA ASN A 130 11.82 2.60 -1.08
C ASN A 130 10.73 1.96 -1.96
N ASN A 131 10.94 1.99 -3.27
CA ASN A 131 9.98 1.46 -4.24
C ASN A 131 9.94 -0.09 -4.29
N ASP A 132 10.82 -0.74 -3.52
CA ASP A 132 10.90 -2.21 -3.40
C ASP A 132 10.02 -2.74 -2.28
N GLY A 133 9.61 -1.89 -1.34
CA GLY A 133 8.85 -2.27 -0.15
C GLY A 133 9.80 -2.75 0.94
N ALA A 134 10.18 -1.84 1.84
CA ALA A 134 10.93 -2.19 3.05
C ALA A 134 10.08 -3.09 3.95
N ASP A 135 10.73 -3.94 4.75
CA ASP A 135 10.02 -4.73 5.75
C ASP A 135 9.47 -3.79 6.85
N GLY A 136 8.14 -3.73 6.95
CA GLY A 136 7.42 -2.91 7.92
C GLY A 136 7.09 -3.64 9.23
N ARG A 137 7.52 -4.90 9.41
CA ARG A 137 7.12 -5.74 10.55
C ARG A 137 7.48 -5.13 11.90
N GLU A 138 8.68 -4.57 12.03
CA GLU A 138 9.10 -3.94 13.29
C GLU A 138 8.20 -2.74 13.63
N ASP A 139 7.92 -1.88 12.64
CA ASP A 139 7.14 -0.66 12.84
C ASP A 139 5.70 -0.99 13.25
N ILE A 140 5.05 -1.91 12.53
CA ILE A 140 3.67 -2.30 12.83
C ILE A 140 3.55 -3.08 14.14
N SER A 141 4.55 -3.89 14.51
CA SER A 141 4.53 -4.65 15.77
C SER A 141 4.56 -3.76 17.02
N ARG A 142 5.06 -2.53 16.87
CA ARG A 142 5.12 -1.52 17.93
C ARG A 142 3.93 -0.57 17.91
N GLY A 143 3.11 -0.61 16.85
CA GLY A 143 1.98 0.29 16.65
C GLY A 143 0.64 -0.32 17.06
N GLN A 144 -0.35 0.55 17.19
CA GLN A 144 -1.74 0.15 17.34
C GLN A 144 -2.42 0.15 15.98
N VAL A 145 -2.82 -1.03 15.51
CA VAL A 145 -3.58 -1.19 14.26
C VAL A 145 -5.03 -0.78 14.48
N ASP A 146 -5.57 0.01 13.55
CA ASP A 146 -6.94 0.53 13.66
C ASP A 146 -7.78 0.45 12.37
N LEU A 147 -7.15 0.17 11.21
CA LEU A 147 -7.86 0.15 9.92
C LEU A 147 -7.25 -0.87 8.96
N VAL A 148 -8.11 -1.58 8.25
CA VAL A 148 -7.75 -2.37 7.06
C VAL A 148 -8.59 -1.90 5.88
N VAL A 149 -7.94 -1.73 4.73
CA VAL A 149 -8.57 -1.38 3.45
C VAL A 149 -8.19 -2.44 2.43
N TRP A 150 -9.11 -2.84 1.55
CA TRP A 150 -8.77 -3.73 0.45
C TRP A 150 -9.59 -3.51 -0.80
N PHE A 151 -8.98 -3.82 -1.94
CA PHE A 151 -9.61 -3.77 -3.25
C PHE A 151 -9.96 -5.19 -3.71
N PRO A 152 -11.25 -5.57 -3.78
CA PRO A 152 -11.66 -6.95 -4.07
C PRO A 152 -11.42 -7.38 -5.52
N ASN A 153 -11.33 -6.44 -6.46
CA ASN A 153 -11.36 -6.71 -7.91
C ASN A 153 -10.13 -6.19 -8.68
N VAL A 154 -9.09 -5.74 -7.98
CA VAL A 154 -7.91 -5.16 -8.63
C VAL A 154 -6.87 -6.26 -8.85
N ASN A 155 -6.70 -6.67 -10.12
CA ASN A 155 -5.67 -7.63 -10.52
C ASN A 155 -4.25 -7.04 -10.45
#